data_AF-A0A812Y9J8-F1
#
_entry.id   AF-A0A812Y9J8-F1
#
_cell.length_a   1.000
_cell.length_b   1.000
_cell.length_c   1.000
_cell.angle_alpha   90.00
_cell.angle_beta   90.00
_cell.angle_gamma   90.00
#
_symmetry.space_group_name_H-M   'P 1'
#
loop_
_entity.id
_entity.type
_entity.pdbx_description
1 polymer ?
#
loop_
_entity_poly.entity_id
_entity_poly.type
_entity_poly.pdbx_seq_one_letter_code
_entity_poly.pdbx_strand_id
1 'polypeptide(L)'
;MGEKRQHISAFHRCCRRRPATVAGAEKGVYCVVRTGMRGKLEDVSSLIQAAYLPCHTSYLDAKGQWNISCYAELDDVPDAMVPGAVVHLPMKEVLQPLLDGLTAKLCTWWRSLHPEFSGFELHRVQSFVTRYRPCEGETHLTQHVDGPHVDASFILQLHSPSYTGGGVRIWDAQGRSRDYGIETGDLCMLDHMVWHQSLPVTSGERWVLVVFCQKRELPQTSDAENLSAAANCEVQDSGPARCQQAIWLATQAANAGCDVDKVQATNLVRMLSSSTLDERERAAFALGCLAVNGSSNQKTIVDSGAVPVLVQLLGTTSAQHSTERAWAAAALGRLAVNCPKNKQMIAQSGAIQPLVTMLLSNHELEAEEAASALCNLSANHEGNKQLMTVANAAPALLKCLGGVSQKQRIWATAALFNLASHPASCHQMCRAGAIDHLVPLLCADTGRLRRQAAATLASLARSEAETRAGIVEAGALDAVRAMLLDEESGVEAASLLEELQRGVRLTDESEDT
;
A
#
# COMPACT_ATOMS: atom_id res chain seq x y z
N MET A 1 -15.56 -8.50 32.44
CA MET A 1 -14.99 -7.12 32.45
C MET A 1 -14.14 -6.80 33.68
N GLY A 2 -14.38 -7.42 34.85
CA GLY A 2 -13.58 -7.19 36.07
C GLY A 2 -12.13 -7.75 36.02
N GLU A 3 -11.94 -8.96 35.50
CA GLU A 3 -10.61 -9.58 35.34
C GLU A 3 -9.73 -8.81 34.35
N LYS A 4 -10.29 -8.40 33.19
CA LYS A 4 -9.59 -7.61 32.15
C LYS A 4 -8.93 -6.31 32.68
N ARG A 5 -9.52 -5.63 33.68
CA ARG A 5 -8.95 -4.40 34.28
C ARG A 5 -7.83 -4.68 35.30
N GLN A 6 -7.83 -5.84 35.94
CA GLN A 6 -6.79 -6.22 36.92
C GLN A 6 -5.45 -6.54 36.24
N HIS A 7 -5.47 -7.15 35.04
CA HIS A 7 -4.24 -7.48 34.29
C HIS A 7 -3.47 -6.22 33.81
N ILE A 8 -4.18 -5.17 33.37
CA ILE A 8 -3.61 -3.89 32.94
C ILE A 8 -2.93 -3.15 34.12
N SER A 9 -3.61 -3.08 35.28
CA SER A 9 -3.07 -2.43 36.50
C SER A 9 -1.81 -3.13 37.06
N ALA A 10 -1.74 -4.45 36.94
CA ALA A 10 -0.58 -5.22 37.38
C ALA A 10 0.60 -5.12 36.40
N PHE A 11 0.34 -4.89 35.11
CA PHE A 11 1.37 -4.54 34.11
C PHE A 11 1.98 -3.15 34.41
N HIS A 12 1.17 -2.15 34.78
CA HIS A 12 1.64 -0.81 35.18
C HIS A 12 2.69 -0.79 36.31
N ARG A 13 2.73 -1.83 37.17
CA ARG A 13 3.69 -1.94 38.28
C ARG A 13 5.04 -2.56 37.90
N CYS A 14 5.10 -3.50 36.94
CA CYS A 14 6.36 -4.15 36.54
C CYS A 14 7.25 -3.27 35.62
N CYS A 15 6.65 -2.45 34.77
CA CYS A 15 7.37 -1.57 33.83
C CYS A 15 8.00 -0.31 34.48
N ARG A 16 8.05 -0.24 35.81
CA ARG A 16 8.74 0.84 36.54
C ARG A 16 10.23 0.57 36.76
N ARG A 17 10.72 -0.62 36.39
CA ARG A 17 12.15 -0.97 36.49
C ARG A 17 12.91 -0.37 35.29
N ARG A 18 14.05 0.28 35.54
CA ARG A 18 14.94 0.77 34.47
C ARG A 18 15.33 -0.41 33.57
N PRO A 19 15.31 -0.25 32.23
CA PRO A 19 15.82 -1.26 31.32
C PRO A 19 17.29 -1.49 31.64
N ALA A 20 17.66 -2.71 32.01
CA ALA A 20 19.05 -3.11 32.05
C ALA A 20 19.39 -3.65 30.67
N THR A 21 20.25 -2.95 29.92
CA THR A 21 20.89 -3.52 28.73
C THR A 21 21.62 -4.79 29.15
N VAL A 22 21.36 -5.92 28.48
CA VAL A 22 22.18 -7.13 28.65
C VAL A 22 23.64 -6.75 28.38
N ALA A 23 24.56 -7.27 29.19
CA ALA A 23 25.98 -6.93 29.10
C ALA A 23 26.54 -7.10 27.67
N GLY A 24 26.95 -5.98 27.07
CA GLY A 24 27.53 -5.90 25.72
C GLY A 24 26.52 -5.67 24.58
N ALA A 25 25.31 -5.19 24.86
CA ALA A 25 24.49 -4.55 23.84
C ALA A 25 25.04 -3.15 23.51
N GLU A 26 25.25 -2.85 22.22
CA GLU A 26 25.60 -1.50 21.78
C GLU A 26 24.37 -0.60 21.91
N LYS A 27 24.54 0.55 22.57
CA LYS A 27 23.46 1.50 22.84
C LYS A 27 22.90 2.02 21.50
N GLY A 28 21.61 1.83 21.24
CA GLY A 28 20.94 2.28 20.02
C GLY A 28 21.01 1.33 18.82
N VAL A 29 21.27 0.04 19.05
CA VAL A 29 21.16 -1.01 18.01
C VAL A 29 20.08 -2.03 18.38
N TYR A 30 20.03 -2.48 19.63
CA TYR A 30 18.97 -3.35 20.16
C TYR A 30 19.01 -3.41 21.68
N CYS A 31 17.92 -3.86 22.30
CA CYS A 31 17.85 -4.08 23.75
C CYS A 31 16.99 -5.30 24.08
N VAL A 32 17.45 -6.17 25.00
CA VAL A 32 16.63 -7.27 25.54
C VAL A 32 16.34 -6.99 27.00
N VAL A 33 15.07 -6.99 27.39
CA VAL A 33 14.62 -6.72 28.75
C VAL A 33 13.81 -7.88 29.28
N ARG A 34 14.24 -8.39 30.46
CA ARG A 34 13.46 -9.37 31.22
C ARG A 34 12.35 -8.67 31.99
N THR A 35 11.12 -8.75 31.47
CA THR A 35 10.00 -7.96 32.04
C THR A 35 9.38 -8.59 33.29
N GLY A 36 9.67 -9.88 33.56
CA GLY A 36 9.09 -10.62 34.69
C GLY A 36 7.60 -10.95 34.53
N MET A 37 7.06 -10.87 33.32
CA MET A 37 5.62 -11.09 33.03
C MET A 37 5.18 -12.57 32.97
N ARG A 38 6.05 -13.53 33.35
CA ARG A 38 5.88 -14.97 33.11
C ARG A 38 4.50 -15.52 33.51
N GLY A 39 4.04 -15.27 34.73
CA GLY A 39 2.74 -15.77 35.23
C GLY A 39 1.50 -15.06 34.69
N LYS A 40 1.61 -13.86 34.11
CA LYS A 40 0.46 -13.12 33.52
C LYS A 40 0.27 -13.43 32.04
N LEU A 41 1.35 -13.81 31.37
CA LEU A 41 1.31 -14.25 29.98
C LEU A 41 0.70 -15.65 29.85
N GLU A 42 0.61 -16.43 30.93
CA GLU A 42 -0.06 -17.74 30.97
C GLU A 42 -1.56 -17.63 30.61
N ASP A 43 -2.26 -16.68 31.23
CA ASP A 43 -3.69 -16.42 30.97
C ASP A 43 -3.92 -15.95 29.52
N VAL A 44 -3.09 -15.02 29.05
CA VAL A 44 -3.18 -14.47 27.69
C VAL A 44 -2.83 -15.54 26.65
N SER A 45 -1.85 -16.39 26.92
CA SER A 45 -1.43 -17.43 25.98
C SER A 45 -2.50 -18.51 25.83
N SER A 46 -3.26 -18.80 26.89
CA SER A 46 -4.42 -19.69 26.81
C SER A 46 -5.51 -19.14 25.89
N LEU A 47 -5.78 -17.82 25.98
CA LEU A 47 -6.74 -17.14 25.09
C LEU A 47 -6.24 -17.07 23.64
N ILE A 48 -4.96 -16.80 23.43
CA ILE A 48 -4.33 -16.80 22.10
C ILE A 48 -4.41 -18.21 21.49
N GLN A 49 -4.07 -19.26 22.24
CA GLN A 49 -4.16 -20.63 21.76
C GLN A 49 -5.60 -21.01 21.40
N ALA A 50 -6.58 -20.63 22.24
CA ALA A 50 -8.00 -20.85 21.96
C ALA A 50 -8.48 -20.11 20.70
N ALA A 51 -8.06 -18.85 20.51
CA ALA A 51 -8.37 -18.06 19.32
C ALA A 51 -7.65 -18.58 18.06
N TYR A 52 -6.54 -19.30 18.23
CA TYR A 52 -5.77 -19.90 17.14
C TYR A 52 -6.34 -21.24 16.65
N LEU A 53 -6.93 -22.07 17.54
CA LEU A 53 -7.43 -23.41 17.22
C LEU A 53 -8.28 -23.54 15.92
N PRO A 54 -9.15 -22.59 15.54
CA PRO A 54 -9.93 -22.68 14.31
C PRO A 54 -9.17 -22.33 13.01
N CYS A 55 -7.86 -22.05 13.06
CA CYS A 55 -7.10 -21.53 11.91
C CYS A 55 -6.04 -22.51 11.37
N HIS A 56 -6.04 -22.72 10.04
CA HIS A 56 -5.01 -23.43 9.29
C HIS A 56 -4.15 -22.47 8.43
N THR A 57 -3.70 -21.33 8.98
CA THR A 57 -2.70 -20.49 8.26
C THR A 57 -1.30 -21.05 8.47
N SER A 58 -0.70 -21.66 7.44
CA SER A 58 0.73 -22.01 7.42
C SER A 58 1.43 -21.15 6.37
N TYR A 59 2.43 -20.38 6.78
CA TYR A 59 3.37 -19.73 5.88
C TYR A 59 4.44 -20.77 5.55
N LEU A 60 4.35 -21.35 4.35
CA LEU A 60 5.34 -22.26 3.79
C LEU A 60 6.43 -21.44 3.08
N ASP A 61 7.71 -21.84 3.14
CA ASP A 61 8.71 -21.33 2.19
C ASP A 61 8.56 -21.97 0.81
N ALA A 62 9.42 -21.55 -0.13
CA ALA A 62 9.48 -22.06 -1.50
C ALA A 62 9.68 -23.59 -1.61
N LYS A 63 9.98 -24.30 -0.51
CA LYS A 63 10.11 -25.76 -0.44
C LYS A 63 8.93 -26.44 0.25
N GLY A 64 7.91 -25.70 0.69
CA GLY A 64 6.75 -26.28 1.36
C GLY A 64 7.06 -26.78 2.77
N GLN A 65 8.13 -26.30 3.43
CA GLN A 65 8.62 -26.91 4.67
C GLN A 65 8.34 -26.08 5.93
N TRP A 66 7.74 -24.89 5.82
CA TRP A 66 7.55 -24.01 6.97
C TRP A 66 6.19 -24.22 7.65
N ASN A 67 6.21 -24.57 8.93
CA ASN A 67 5.03 -24.63 9.81
C ASN A 67 4.96 -23.39 10.71
N ILE A 68 5.29 -22.21 10.16
CA ILE A 68 5.04 -20.95 10.84
C ILE A 68 3.59 -20.56 10.58
N SER A 69 2.82 -20.45 11.65
CA SER A 69 1.48 -19.89 11.56
C SER A 69 1.45 -18.50 12.17
N CYS A 70 0.91 -17.54 11.42
CA CYS A 70 0.91 -16.13 11.76
C CYS A 70 -0.44 -15.50 11.44
N TYR A 71 -0.88 -14.56 12.27
CA TYR A 71 -1.93 -13.62 11.89
C TYR A 71 -1.36 -12.21 11.98
N ALA A 72 -1.82 -11.31 11.13
CA ALA A 72 -1.43 -9.91 11.16
C ALA A 72 -2.61 -9.02 11.57
N GLU A 73 -2.29 -7.94 12.26
CA GLU A 73 -3.10 -6.75 12.43
C GLU A 73 -2.31 -5.58 11.83
N LEU A 74 -2.99 -4.75 11.05
CA LEU A 74 -2.43 -3.54 10.44
C LEU A 74 -3.21 -2.35 10.99
N ASP A 75 -2.48 -1.35 11.49
CA ASP A 75 -3.03 -0.07 11.91
C ASP A 75 -2.51 1.02 10.96
N ASP A 76 -3.43 1.81 10.40
CA ASP A 76 -3.11 2.99 9.60
C ASP A 76 -2.04 2.76 8.51
N VAL A 77 -2.17 1.64 7.79
CA VAL A 77 -1.29 1.28 6.68
C VAL A 77 -1.99 1.67 5.37
N PRO A 78 -1.37 2.48 4.48
CA PRO A 78 -1.95 2.79 3.16
C PRO A 78 -2.28 1.51 2.39
N ASP A 79 -3.38 1.47 1.62
CA ASP A 79 -3.85 0.28 0.88
C ASP A 79 -2.75 -0.43 0.04
N ALA A 80 -1.71 0.30 -0.36
CA ALA A 80 -0.56 -0.23 -1.10
C ALA A 80 0.42 -1.10 -0.28
N MET A 81 0.24 -1.18 1.04
CA MET A 81 1.15 -1.79 2.02
C MET A 81 0.50 -2.93 2.82
N VAL A 82 -0.74 -3.31 2.48
CA VAL A 82 -1.41 -4.49 3.05
C VAL A 82 -0.70 -5.74 2.50
N PRO A 83 0.00 -6.55 3.34
CA PRO A 83 0.50 -7.85 2.90
C PRO A 83 -0.69 -8.70 2.44
N GLY A 84 -0.50 -9.67 1.55
CA GLY A 84 -1.56 -10.62 1.15
C GLY A 84 -2.11 -11.53 2.27
N ALA A 85 -1.84 -11.20 3.54
CA ALA A 85 -2.28 -11.90 4.73
C ALA A 85 -3.59 -11.33 5.26
N VAL A 86 -4.60 -12.19 5.43
CA VAL A 86 -5.91 -11.82 5.98
C VAL A 86 -5.81 -11.56 7.49
N VAL A 87 -6.34 -10.41 7.94
CA VAL A 87 -6.41 -10.07 9.37
C VAL A 87 -7.37 -11.03 10.09
N HIS A 88 -6.89 -11.69 11.15
CA HIS A 88 -7.70 -12.63 11.92
C HIS A 88 -8.44 -11.92 13.08
N LEU A 89 -9.69 -11.54 12.84
CA LEU A 89 -10.50 -10.74 13.77
C LEU A 89 -10.57 -11.29 15.21
N PRO A 90 -10.84 -12.59 15.47
CA PRO A 90 -10.88 -13.11 16.85
C PRO A 90 -9.56 -12.95 17.60
N MET A 91 -8.45 -12.95 16.87
CA MET A 91 -7.14 -12.83 17.46
C MET A 91 -6.78 -11.38 17.74
N LYS A 92 -7.15 -10.47 16.82
CA LYS A 92 -7.13 -9.03 17.06
C LYS A 92 -7.91 -8.67 18.33
N GLU A 93 -9.11 -9.21 18.51
CA GLU A 93 -9.92 -8.96 19.71
C GLU A 93 -9.26 -9.41 21.02
N VAL A 94 -8.58 -10.57 21.02
CA VAL A 94 -7.84 -11.09 22.18
C VAL A 94 -6.64 -10.20 22.52
N LEU A 95 -5.98 -9.65 21.50
CA LEU A 95 -4.71 -8.96 21.65
C LEU A 95 -4.81 -7.45 21.74
N GLN A 96 -5.89 -6.84 21.25
CA GLN A 96 -6.09 -5.39 21.29
C GLN A 96 -5.81 -4.81 22.68
N PRO A 97 -6.32 -5.38 23.80
CA PRO A 97 -6.05 -4.83 25.13
C PRO A 97 -4.57 -4.96 25.55
N LEU A 98 -3.89 -6.01 25.09
CA LEU A 98 -2.45 -6.20 25.31
C LEU A 98 -1.67 -5.15 24.52
N LEU A 99 -2.03 -4.95 23.25
CA LEU A 99 -1.37 -4.03 22.32
C LEU A 99 -1.57 -2.56 22.71
N ASP A 100 -2.78 -2.16 23.10
CA ASP A 100 -3.09 -0.83 23.64
C ASP A 100 -2.23 -0.53 24.88
N GLY A 101 -2.12 -1.52 25.77
CA GLY A 101 -1.30 -1.42 26.97
C GLY A 101 0.21 -1.38 26.67
N LEU A 102 0.68 -2.20 25.73
CA LEU A 102 2.08 -2.28 25.32
C LEU A 102 2.54 -0.98 24.68
N THR A 103 1.79 -0.46 23.71
CA THR A 103 2.19 0.67 22.85
C THR A 103 2.69 1.86 23.66
N ALA A 104 1.91 2.38 24.60
CA ALA A 104 2.31 3.54 25.43
C ALA A 104 3.63 3.31 26.20
N LYS A 105 3.90 2.06 26.59
CA LYS A 105 5.12 1.70 27.32
C LYS A 105 6.30 1.44 26.41
N LEU A 106 6.08 0.84 25.25
CA LEU A 106 7.10 0.72 24.20
C LEU A 106 7.57 2.12 23.79
N CYS A 107 6.65 3.08 23.63
CA CYS A 107 7.01 4.48 23.36
C CYS A 107 7.83 5.11 24.48
N THR A 108 7.39 4.95 25.73
CA THR A 108 8.13 5.48 26.90
C THR A 108 9.52 4.85 27.01
N TRP A 109 9.62 3.55 26.78
CA TRP A 109 10.86 2.80 26.85
C TRP A 109 11.81 3.20 25.73
N TRP A 110 11.35 3.23 24.48
CA TRP A 110 12.12 3.67 23.33
C TRP A 110 12.67 5.08 23.52
N ARG A 111 11.85 6.04 23.96
CA ARG A 111 12.31 7.41 24.28
C ARG A 111 13.42 7.46 25.34
N SER A 112 13.40 6.53 26.31
CA SER A 112 14.45 6.46 27.33
C SER A 112 15.79 5.96 26.76
N LEU A 113 15.75 5.19 25.68
CA LEU A 113 16.92 4.71 24.95
C LEU A 113 17.41 5.74 23.94
N HIS A 114 16.48 6.53 23.37
CA HIS A 114 16.73 7.56 22.37
C HIS A 114 16.30 8.96 22.84
N PRO A 115 17.01 9.56 23.81
CA PRO A 115 16.73 10.93 24.25
C PRO A 115 16.83 11.96 23.11
N GLU A 116 17.62 11.67 22.07
CA GLU A 116 17.71 12.46 20.83
C GLU A 116 16.38 12.54 20.06
N PHE A 117 15.47 11.58 20.27
CA PHE A 117 14.13 11.56 19.68
C PHE A 117 13.04 11.93 20.70
N SER A 118 13.37 12.75 21.69
CA SER A 118 12.41 13.24 22.70
C SER A 118 11.20 13.98 22.11
N GLY A 119 11.34 14.56 20.92
CA GLY A 119 10.26 15.15 20.13
C GLY A 119 9.41 14.15 19.33
N PHE A 120 9.63 12.84 19.47
CA PHE A 120 8.93 11.82 18.71
C PHE A 120 8.23 10.80 19.61
N GLU A 121 7.26 10.10 19.05
CA GLU A 121 6.56 8.96 19.62
C GLU A 121 6.58 7.80 18.67
N LEU A 122 6.56 6.58 19.22
CA LEU A 122 6.32 5.42 18.38
C LEU A 122 4.83 5.24 18.16
N HIS A 123 4.46 4.96 16.93
CA HIS A 123 3.12 4.56 16.52
C HIS A 123 3.19 3.14 15.97
N ARG A 124 2.31 2.26 16.43
CA ARG A 124 2.20 0.89 15.94
C ARG A 124 1.66 0.92 14.51
N VAL A 125 2.36 0.28 13.58
CA VAL A 125 1.92 0.18 12.17
C VAL A 125 1.47 -1.23 11.81
N GLN A 126 2.10 -2.23 12.40
CA GLN A 126 1.75 -3.62 12.19
C GLN A 126 2.06 -4.42 13.45
N SER A 127 1.25 -5.44 13.72
CA SER A 127 1.58 -6.43 14.73
C SER A 127 1.12 -7.82 14.30
N PHE A 128 1.84 -8.84 14.71
CA PHE A 128 1.49 -10.22 14.42
C PHE A 128 1.98 -11.16 15.51
N VAL A 129 1.35 -12.31 15.68
CA VAL A 129 1.94 -13.39 16.48
C VAL A 129 2.30 -14.54 15.58
N THR A 130 3.48 -15.06 15.86
CA THR A 130 4.04 -16.23 15.22
C THR A 130 3.98 -17.39 16.21
N ARG A 131 3.40 -18.51 15.77
CA ARG A 131 3.63 -19.83 16.38
C ARG A 131 4.64 -20.56 15.51
N TYR A 132 5.75 -20.93 16.12
CA TYR A 132 6.86 -21.63 15.50
C TYR A 132 6.95 -23.06 16.02
N ARG A 133 7.11 -24.01 15.10
CA ARG A 133 7.38 -25.43 15.41
C ARG A 133 8.67 -25.87 14.73
N PRO A 134 9.49 -26.71 15.38
CA PRO A 134 10.70 -27.26 14.77
C PRO A 134 10.36 -28.07 13.51
N CYS A 135 11.17 -27.90 12.46
CA CYS A 135 11.16 -28.75 11.28
C CYS A 135 12.42 -29.63 11.22
N GLU A 136 12.27 -30.86 10.73
CA GLU A 136 13.40 -31.80 10.64
C GLU A 136 14.46 -31.29 9.66
N GLY A 137 15.73 -31.22 10.11
CA GLY A 137 16.85 -30.71 9.32
C GLY A 137 17.00 -29.19 9.29
N GLU A 138 16.15 -28.45 10.00
CA GLU A 138 16.23 -26.99 10.08
C GLU A 138 17.40 -26.55 10.97
N THR A 139 18.38 -25.88 10.37
CA THR A 139 19.61 -25.43 11.06
C THR A 139 19.72 -23.91 11.16
N HIS A 140 18.97 -23.17 10.34
CA HIS A 140 18.97 -21.70 10.31
C HIS A 140 17.67 -21.15 9.70
N LEU A 141 17.24 -19.97 10.16
CA LEU A 141 16.12 -19.21 9.59
C LEU A 141 16.61 -18.08 8.68
N THR A 142 15.75 -17.36 7.96
CA THR A 142 16.20 -16.28 7.07
C THR A 142 16.73 -15.07 7.87
N GLN A 143 17.96 -14.66 7.57
CA GLN A 143 18.51 -13.39 8.04
C GLN A 143 17.88 -12.25 7.23
N HIS A 144 17.37 -11.22 7.92
CA HIS A 144 16.68 -10.11 7.28
C HIS A 144 16.80 -8.83 8.12
N VAL A 145 16.29 -7.75 7.55
CA VAL A 145 16.06 -6.46 8.21
C VAL A 145 14.57 -6.21 8.18
N ASP A 146 14.03 -5.59 9.23
CA ASP A 146 12.65 -5.10 9.19
C ASP A 146 12.54 -4.04 8.07
N GLY A 147 11.39 -3.99 7.40
CA GLY A 147 11.23 -3.17 6.19
C GLY A 147 11.63 -1.70 6.38
N PRO A 148 11.92 -0.97 5.29
CA PRO A 148 12.45 0.40 5.34
C PRO A 148 11.53 1.43 6.04
N HIS A 149 10.30 1.03 6.34
CA HIS A 149 9.28 1.82 7.02
C HIS A 149 9.11 1.43 8.50
N VAL A 150 10.02 0.64 9.09
CA VAL A 150 9.98 0.26 10.51
C VAL A 150 11.12 0.97 11.24
N ASP A 151 10.79 1.90 12.13
CA ASP A 151 11.79 2.63 12.94
C ASP A 151 12.20 1.85 14.19
N ALA A 152 11.31 0.99 14.69
CA ALA A 152 11.60 0.08 15.79
C ALA A 152 10.69 -1.15 15.71
N SER A 153 11.24 -2.32 16.03
CA SER A 153 10.46 -3.54 16.21
C SER A 153 10.59 -4.09 17.62
N PHE A 154 9.51 -4.71 18.09
CA PHE A 154 9.43 -5.28 19.43
C PHE A 154 8.99 -6.73 19.34
N ILE A 155 9.79 -7.61 19.92
CA ILE A 155 9.62 -9.06 19.93
C ILE A 155 9.35 -9.49 21.38
N LEU A 156 8.10 -9.76 21.71
CA LEU A 156 7.67 -10.25 23.01
C LEU A 156 7.51 -11.77 22.98
N GLN A 157 8.27 -12.48 23.81
CA GLN A 157 8.11 -13.92 23.97
C GLN A 157 6.89 -14.23 24.84
N LEU A 158 5.86 -14.81 24.22
CA LEU A 158 4.64 -15.25 24.90
C LEU A 158 4.88 -16.55 25.66
N HIS A 159 3.97 -16.86 26.59
CA HIS A 159 4.06 -18.11 27.34
C HIS A 159 3.88 -19.30 26.40
N SER A 160 4.88 -20.17 26.41
CA SER A 160 4.93 -21.41 25.65
C SER A 160 5.17 -22.54 26.65
N PRO A 161 4.24 -23.52 26.79
CA PRO A 161 4.26 -24.50 27.88
C PRO A 161 5.57 -25.28 27.98
N SER A 162 6.15 -25.66 26.83
CA SER A 162 7.50 -26.22 26.74
C SER A 162 8.06 -26.06 25.33
N TYR A 163 9.28 -25.53 25.23
CA TYR A 163 10.09 -25.57 24.01
C TYR A 163 11.59 -25.48 24.37
N THR A 164 12.46 -25.94 23.48
CA THR A 164 13.94 -25.87 23.64
C THR A 164 14.56 -25.13 22.46
N GLY A 165 15.63 -24.36 22.70
CA GLY A 165 16.24 -23.50 21.67
C GLY A 165 15.53 -22.15 21.55
N GLY A 166 15.56 -21.56 20.36
CA GLY A 166 14.97 -20.25 20.11
C GLY A 166 15.85 -19.07 20.56
N GLY A 167 15.37 -17.86 20.29
CA GLY A 167 16.08 -16.61 20.51
C GLY A 167 16.22 -15.80 19.22
N VAL A 168 17.14 -14.83 19.24
CA VAL A 168 17.45 -13.96 18.11
C VAL A 168 18.96 -13.78 17.99
N ARG A 169 19.48 -13.91 16.77
CA ARG A 169 20.82 -13.49 16.39
C ARG A 169 20.74 -12.10 15.78
N ILE A 170 21.62 -11.21 16.21
CA ILE A 170 21.67 -9.82 15.74
C ILE A 170 23.08 -9.51 15.26
N TRP A 171 23.18 -8.77 14.14
CA TRP A 171 24.44 -8.28 13.60
C TRP A 171 24.59 -6.79 13.86
N ASP A 172 25.79 -6.38 14.24
CA ASP A 172 26.12 -4.96 14.35
C ASP A 172 26.52 -4.34 13.00
N ALA A 173 26.79 -3.03 13.01
CA ALA A 173 27.19 -2.29 11.81
C ALA A 173 28.54 -2.76 11.22
N GLN A 174 29.35 -3.51 11.98
CA GLN A 174 30.60 -4.09 11.52
C GLN A 174 30.43 -5.55 11.04
N GLY A 175 29.20 -6.06 11.00
CA GLY A 175 28.87 -7.41 10.56
C GLY A 175 29.17 -8.51 11.58
N ARG A 176 29.47 -8.17 12.84
CA ARG A 176 29.67 -9.17 13.91
C ARG A 176 28.31 -9.60 14.45
N SER A 177 28.09 -10.91 14.57
CA SER A 177 26.84 -11.46 15.09
C SER A 177 26.90 -11.86 16.55
N ARG A 178 25.80 -11.72 17.28
CA ARG A 178 25.66 -12.24 18.65
C ARG A 178 24.27 -12.84 18.89
N ASP A 179 24.26 -13.94 19.64
CA ASP A 179 23.06 -14.71 19.95
C ASP A 179 22.47 -14.29 21.29
N TYR A 180 21.15 -14.08 21.29
CA TYR A 180 20.37 -13.67 22.44
C TYR A 180 19.23 -14.65 22.70
N GLY A 181 19.29 -15.31 23.85
CA GLY A 181 18.17 -16.07 24.36
C GLY A 181 17.04 -15.12 24.78
N ILE A 182 15.80 -15.48 24.41
CA ILE A 182 14.59 -14.76 24.81
C ILE A 182 13.68 -15.74 25.54
N GLU A 183 13.55 -15.60 26.86
CA GLU A 183 12.70 -16.45 27.69
C GLU A 183 11.25 -15.92 27.75
N THR A 184 10.30 -16.73 28.25
CA THR A 184 8.90 -16.29 28.44
C THR A 184 8.80 -14.99 29.22
N GLY A 185 8.22 -13.98 28.60
CA GLY A 185 8.09 -12.62 29.13
C GLY A 185 9.26 -11.70 28.81
N ASP A 186 10.31 -12.16 28.14
CA ASP A 186 11.35 -11.27 27.65
C ASP A 186 10.84 -10.48 26.46
N LEU A 187 11.28 -9.22 26.40
CA LEU A 187 10.96 -8.27 25.34
C LEU A 187 12.26 -7.81 24.71
N CYS A 188 12.43 -8.12 23.42
CA CYS A 188 13.55 -7.63 22.61
C CYS A 188 13.06 -6.46 21.75
N MET A 189 13.83 -5.37 21.71
CA MET A 189 13.65 -4.24 20.82
C MET A 189 14.80 -4.22 19.82
N LEU A 190 14.48 -4.06 18.54
CA LEU A 190 15.44 -3.82 17.47
C LEU A 190 15.19 -2.42 16.92
N ASP A 191 16.27 -1.67 16.71
CA ASP A 191 16.19 -0.36 16.06
C ASP A 191 16.08 -0.48 14.53
N HIS A 192 15.87 0.65 13.87
CA HIS A 192 15.80 0.74 12.41
C HIS A 192 17.00 0.08 11.74
N MET A 193 16.73 -0.70 10.69
CA MET A 193 17.74 -1.33 9.83
C MET A 193 18.71 -2.29 10.54
N VAL A 194 18.24 -2.97 11.59
CA VAL A 194 19.02 -3.97 12.32
C VAL A 194 18.88 -5.34 11.65
N TRP A 195 20.00 -5.85 11.13
CA TRP A 195 20.08 -7.21 10.62
C TRP A 195 19.90 -8.21 11.75
N HIS A 196 18.93 -9.11 11.60
CA HIS A 196 18.62 -10.11 12.61
C HIS A 196 18.06 -11.40 12.01
N GLN A 197 18.04 -12.45 12.81
CA GLN A 197 17.64 -13.80 12.42
C GLN A 197 17.09 -14.51 13.65
N SER A 198 15.95 -15.17 13.55
CA SER A 198 15.48 -16.03 14.64
C SER A 198 16.36 -17.27 14.78
N LEU A 199 16.63 -17.69 16.02
CA LEU A 199 17.31 -18.96 16.28
C LEU A 199 16.30 -20.12 16.23
N PRO A 200 16.68 -21.30 15.73
CA PRO A 200 15.77 -22.43 15.61
C PRO A 200 15.34 -22.94 17.00
N VAL A 201 14.07 -23.34 17.09
CA VAL A 201 13.56 -24.17 18.20
C VAL A 201 13.85 -25.62 17.84
N THR A 202 14.31 -26.41 18.80
CA THR A 202 14.68 -27.82 18.59
C THR A 202 13.63 -28.79 19.12
N SER A 203 12.74 -28.35 20.00
CA SER A 203 11.59 -29.13 20.46
C SER A 203 10.48 -28.22 20.99
N GLY A 204 9.22 -28.68 20.94
CA GLY A 204 8.06 -27.94 21.43
C GLY A 204 7.57 -26.87 20.47
N GLU A 205 6.85 -25.88 20.99
CA GLU A 205 6.29 -24.78 20.18
C GLU A 205 6.57 -23.44 20.82
N ARG A 206 7.01 -22.46 20.02
CA ARG A 206 7.36 -21.13 20.50
C ARG A 206 6.37 -20.10 19.95
N TRP A 207 5.81 -19.30 20.85
CA TRP A 207 4.87 -18.22 20.51
C TRP A 207 5.49 -16.85 20.76
N VAL A 208 5.40 -15.96 19.78
CA VAL A 208 6.03 -14.63 19.83
C VAL A 208 5.05 -13.60 19.29
N LEU A 209 4.87 -12.48 20.01
CA LEU A 209 4.20 -11.28 19.50
C LEU A 209 5.25 -10.31 18.96
N VAL A 210 5.10 -9.92 17.71
CA VAL A 210 5.93 -8.92 17.04
C VAL A 210 5.11 -7.66 16.81
N VAL A 211 5.67 -6.50 17.13
CA VAL A 211 5.07 -5.19 16.91
C VAL A 211 6.06 -4.31 16.16
N PHE A 212 5.65 -3.81 15.00
CA PHE A 212 6.39 -2.83 14.21
C PHE A 212 5.85 -1.44 14.49
N CYS A 213 6.77 -0.51 14.68
CA CYS A 213 6.47 0.87 14.98
C CYS A 213 7.19 1.82 14.02
N GLN A 214 6.54 2.96 13.78
CA GLN A 214 7.12 4.13 13.12
C GLN A 214 7.24 5.27 14.12
N LYS A 215 8.27 6.10 13.96
CA LYS A 215 8.38 7.34 14.72
C LYS A 215 7.47 8.40 14.11
N ARG A 216 6.70 9.06 14.95
CA ARG A 216 5.82 10.17 14.64
C ARG A 216 6.20 11.34 15.52
N GLU A 217 6.29 12.54 14.97
CA GLU A 217 6.68 13.71 15.76
C GLU A 217 5.54 14.12 16.72
N LEU A 218 5.88 14.39 17.97
CA LEU A 218 4.97 14.89 18.99
C LEU A 218 4.64 16.35 18.71
N PRO A 219 3.38 16.79 18.89
CA PRO A 219 3.03 18.21 18.82
C PRO A 219 3.75 18.98 19.94
N GLN A 220 4.55 19.99 19.63
CA GLN A 220 5.16 20.82 20.67
C GLN A 220 4.10 21.76 21.28
N THR A 221 4.08 21.87 22.60
CA THR A 221 3.09 22.67 23.35
C THR A 221 3.20 24.18 23.12
N SER A 222 4.27 24.66 22.49
CA SER A 222 4.42 26.04 22.01
C SER A 222 3.71 26.33 20.68
N ASP A 223 3.25 25.29 19.97
CA ASP A 223 2.71 25.45 18.62
C ASP A 223 1.20 25.76 18.62
N ALA A 224 0.46 25.34 19.65
CA ALA A 224 -0.98 25.61 19.73
C ALA A 224 -1.32 27.11 19.91
N GLU A 225 -0.49 27.87 20.62
CA GLU A 225 -0.69 29.32 20.82
C GLU A 225 -0.04 30.16 19.70
N ASN A 226 1.10 29.72 19.15
CA ASN A 226 1.78 30.41 18.05
C ASN A 226 1.11 30.20 16.67
N LEU A 227 0.31 29.15 16.48
CA LEU A 227 -0.49 28.93 15.26
C LEU A 227 -1.55 30.05 15.04
N SER A 228 -1.96 30.75 16.10
CA SER A 228 -2.86 31.91 15.98
C SER A 228 -2.12 33.21 15.60
N ALA A 229 -0.84 33.34 15.96
CA ALA A 229 -0.03 34.53 15.72
C ALA A 229 0.74 34.49 14.39
N ALA A 230 1.13 33.30 13.93
CA ALA A 230 1.79 33.11 12.63
C ALA A 230 0.83 33.29 11.43
N ALA A 231 -0.49 33.28 11.67
CA ALA A 231 -1.52 33.51 10.66
C ALA A 231 -1.57 34.95 10.13
N ASN A 232 -0.82 35.90 10.73
CA ASN A 232 -0.87 37.34 10.39
C ASN A 232 0.47 37.96 9.94
N CYS A 233 1.51 37.17 9.65
CA CYS A 233 2.76 37.75 9.13
C CYS A 233 2.78 37.71 7.60
N GLU A 234 2.62 38.89 6.99
CA GLU A 234 2.81 39.10 5.56
C GLU A 234 4.21 38.69 5.10
N VAL A 235 4.19 38.00 3.96
CA VAL A 235 5.24 37.77 2.94
C VAL A 235 6.55 38.54 3.14
N GLN A 236 7.66 37.82 3.32
CA GLN A 236 8.96 38.26 2.75
C GLN A 236 10.16 37.28 2.77
N ASP A 237 10.07 36.02 3.21
CA ASP A 237 11.26 35.14 3.15
C ASP A 237 10.96 33.68 2.75
N SER A 238 11.52 33.29 1.60
CA SER A 238 11.30 32.04 0.86
C SER A 238 12.51 31.10 0.95
N GLY A 239 12.96 30.78 2.16
CA GLY A 239 14.11 29.90 2.40
C GLY A 239 13.79 28.38 2.26
N PRO A 240 14.79 27.53 1.94
CA PRO A 240 14.64 26.07 1.77
C PRO A 240 14.06 25.33 3.00
N ALA A 241 14.35 25.81 4.22
CA ALA A 241 13.89 25.17 5.46
C ALA A 241 12.36 25.26 5.66
N ARG A 242 11.73 26.39 5.31
CA ARG A 242 10.27 26.57 5.40
C ARG A 242 9.55 25.73 4.33
N CYS A 243 10.17 25.58 3.17
CA CYS A 243 9.69 24.71 2.09
C CYS A 243 9.68 23.24 2.54
N GLN A 244 10.78 22.75 3.12
CA GLN A 244 10.85 21.39 3.66
C GLN A 244 9.86 21.14 4.80
N GLN A 245 9.66 22.14 5.68
CA GLN A 245 8.67 22.06 6.75
C GLN A 245 7.24 21.97 6.21
N ALA A 246 6.89 22.74 5.17
CA ALA A 246 5.57 22.68 4.54
C ALA A 246 5.29 21.32 3.87
N ILE A 247 6.28 20.73 3.18
CA ILE A 247 6.17 19.36 2.64
C ILE A 247 5.92 18.36 3.76
N TRP A 248 6.72 18.43 4.83
CA TRP A 248 6.64 17.48 5.93
C TRP A 248 5.29 17.55 6.63
N LEU A 249 4.81 18.76 6.97
CA LEU A 249 3.48 18.98 7.55
C LEU A 249 2.36 18.47 6.65
N ALA A 250 2.43 18.72 5.35
CA ALA A 250 1.45 18.25 4.38
C ALA A 250 1.43 16.72 4.25
N THR A 251 2.59 16.08 4.28
CA THR A 251 2.70 14.62 4.23
C THR A 251 2.15 13.99 5.50
N GLN A 252 2.40 14.60 6.66
CA GLN A 252 1.82 14.16 7.94
C GLN A 252 0.31 14.39 8.01
N ALA A 253 -0.18 15.53 7.52
CA ALA A 253 -1.62 15.79 7.41
C ALA A 253 -2.29 14.77 6.47
N ALA A 254 -1.62 14.39 5.38
CA ALA A 254 -2.09 13.32 4.51
C ALA A 254 -2.16 11.96 5.25
N ASN A 255 -1.12 11.60 6.00
CA ASN A 255 -1.11 10.33 6.75
C ASN A 255 -2.09 10.33 7.94
N ALA A 256 -2.40 11.50 8.50
CA ALA A 256 -3.31 11.66 9.62
C ALA A 256 -4.79 11.82 9.21
N GLY A 257 -5.09 11.80 7.91
CA GLY A 257 -6.46 12.03 7.42
C GLY A 257 -6.97 13.45 7.68
N CYS A 258 -6.08 14.42 7.90
CA CYS A 258 -6.46 15.78 8.25
C CYS A 258 -6.83 16.61 7.01
N ASP A 259 -7.77 17.53 7.20
CA ASP A 259 -8.04 18.59 6.23
C ASP A 259 -6.87 19.57 6.20
N VAL A 260 -6.42 19.96 5.01
CA VAL A 260 -5.41 21.01 4.82
C VAL A 260 -6.05 22.36 4.58
N ASP A 261 -5.43 23.39 5.14
CA ASP A 261 -5.83 24.77 4.87
C ASP A 261 -5.29 25.26 3.51
N LYS A 262 -5.85 26.38 3.04
CA LYS A 262 -5.48 26.98 1.76
C LYS A 262 -4.02 27.46 1.71
N VAL A 263 -3.45 27.88 2.85
CA VAL A 263 -2.08 28.40 2.92
C VAL A 263 -1.08 27.27 2.72
N GLN A 264 -1.30 26.12 3.39
CA GLN A 264 -0.52 24.91 3.23
C GLN A 264 -0.55 24.42 1.79
N ALA A 265 -1.74 24.31 1.18
CA ALA A 265 -1.88 23.92 -0.21
C ALA A 265 -1.17 24.90 -1.17
N THR A 266 -1.34 26.22 -0.96
CA THR A 266 -0.67 27.25 -1.78
C THR A 266 0.85 27.17 -1.68
N ASN A 267 1.39 26.88 -0.49
CA ASN A 267 2.83 26.71 -0.30
C ASN A 267 3.38 25.52 -1.09
N LEU A 268 2.69 24.37 -1.08
CA LEU A 268 3.08 23.21 -1.88
C LEU A 268 3.02 23.52 -3.38
N VAL A 269 1.99 24.23 -3.83
CA VAL A 269 1.87 24.64 -5.24
C VAL A 269 3.04 25.55 -5.65
N ARG A 270 3.45 26.49 -4.80
CA ARG A 270 4.63 27.32 -5.05
C ARG A 270 5.90 26.49 -5.17
N MET A 271 6.02 25.41 -4.39
CA MET A 271 7.18 24.52 -4.40
C MET A 271 7.29 23.66 -5.66
N LEU A 272 6.17 23.36 -6.33
CA LEU A 272 6.19 22.74 -7.66
C LEU A 272 6.93 23.58 -8.70
N SER A 273 7.15 24.88 -8.44
CA SER A 273 7.95 25.77 -9.29
C SER A 273 9.37 26.02 -8.76
N SER A 274 9.84 25.22 -7.79
CA SER A 274 11.20 25.36 -7.24
C SER A 274 12.27 25.09 -8.30
N SER A 275 13.47 25.66 -8.13
CA SER A 275 14.64 25.32 -8.93
C SER A 275 15.18 23.90 -8.65
N THR A 276 14.84 23.32 -7.49
CA THR A 276 15.34 21.99 -7.09
C THR A 276 14.35 20.89 -7.49
N LEU A 277 14.88 19.80 -8.04
CA LEU A 277 14.07 18.65 -8.46
C LEU A 277 13.42 17.94 -7.26
N ASP A 278 14.19 17.70 -6.19
CA ASP A 278 13.71 17.01 -4.98
C ASP A 278 12.53 17.74 -4.33
N GLU A 279 12.52 19.08 -4.29
CA GLU A 279 11.38 19.82 -3.74
C GLU A 279 10.14 19.72 -4.62
N ARG A 280 10.30 19.74 -5.96
CA ARG A 280 9.17 19.58 -6.89
C ARG A 280 8.58 18.18 -6.81
N GLU A 281 9.43 17.16 -6.77
CA GLU A 281 9.03 15.75 -6.60
C GLU A 281 8.24 15.53 -5.32
N ARG A 282 8.78 16.01 -4.18
CA ARG A 282 8.13 15.87 -2.88
C ARG A 282 6.85 16.68 -2.76
N ALA A 283 6.80 17.88 -3.33
CA ALA A 283 5.59 18.68 -3.35
C ALA A 283 4.47 18.02 -4.17
N ALA A 284 4.79 17.45 -5.33
CA ALA A 284 3.83 16.70 -6.15
C ALA A 284 3.33 15.45 -5.40
N PHE A 285 4.23 14.71 -4.75
CA PHE A 285 3.87 13.56 -3.93
C PHE A 285 2.94 13.95 -2.77
N ALA A 286 3.28 14.99 -1.99
CA ALA A 286 2.49 15.46 -0.86
C ALA A 286 1.09 15.90 -1.29
N LEU A 287 0.97 16.67 -2.38
CA LEU A 287 -0.33 17.05 -2.95
C LEU A 287 -1.15 15.83 -3.36
N GLY A 288 -0.50 14.82 -3.95
CA GLY A 288 -1.15 13.56 -4.29
C GLY A 288 -1.66 12.81 -3.07
N CYS A 289 -0.90 12.74 -1.97
CA CYS A 289 -1.34 12.09 -0.75
C CYS A 289 -2.53 12.84 -0.11
N LEU A 290 -2.47 14.17 -0.07
CA LEU A 290 -3.56 14.99 0.44
C LEU A 290 -4.86 14.85 -0.36
N ALA A 291 -4.76 14.66 -1.67
CA ALA A 291 -5.90 14.46 -2.55
C ALA A 291 -6.66 13.14 -2.32
N VAL A 292 -6.06 12.17 -1.60
CA VAL A 292 -6.73 10.91 -1.20
C VAL A 292 -7.76 11.15 -0.09
N ASN A 293 -7.51 12.14 0.78
CA ASN A 293 -8.25 12.35 2.03
C ASN A 293 -9.58 13.11 1.86
N GLY A 294 -10.32 12.83 0.79
CA GLY A 294 -11.67 13.33 0.59
C GLY A 294 -11.78 14.63 -0.21
N SER A 295 -13.03 14.98 -0.51
CA SER A 295 -13.38 16.05 -1.46
C SER A 295 -13.01 17.46 -0.99
N SER A 296 -12.87 17.67 0.34
CA SER A 296 -12.43 18.95 0.93
C SER A 296 -11.01 19.30 0.50
N ASN A 297 -10.06 18.39 0.73
CA ASN A 297 -8.66 18.57 0.34
C ASN A 297 -8.49 18.71 -1.17
N GLN A 298 -9.19 17.90 -1.96
CA GLN A 298 -9.18 18.03 -3.42
C GLN A 298 -9.60 19.44 -3.86
N LYS A 299 -10.66 19.98 -3.24
CA LYS A 299 -11.14 21.34 -3.52
C LYS A 299 -10.09 22.39 -3.13
N THR A 300 -9.53 22.31 -1.92
CA THR A 300 -8.52 23.27 -1.44
C THR A 300 -7.28 23.28 -2.33
N ILE A 301 -6.81 22.11 -2.77
CA ILE A 301 -5.65 21.97 -3.67
C ILE A 301 -5.93 22.60 -5.03
N VAL A 302 -7.11 22.32 -5.62
CA VAL A 302 -7.52 22.90 -6.91
C VAL A 302 -7.68 24.41 -6.80
N ASP A 303 -8.35 24.90 -5.75
CA ASP A 303 -8.56 26.33 -5.51
C ASP A 303 -7.25 27.09 -5.21
N SER A 304 -6.17 26.36 -4.88
CA SER A 304 -4.81 26.90 -4.72
C SER A 304 -4.02 26.96 -6.03
N GLY A 305 -4.61 26.56 -7.16
CA GLY A 305 -3.99 26.66 -8.48
C GLY A 305 -3.02 25.52 -8.81
N ALA A 306 -3.15 24.35 -8.17
CA ALA A 306 -2.23 23.23 -8.39
C ALA A 306 -2.27 22.66 -9.81
N VAL A 307 -3.45 22.61 -10.44
CA VAL A 307 -3.68 21.86 -11.69
C VAL A 307 -2.78 22.32 -12.85
N PRO A 308 -2.70 23.61 -13.21
CA PRO A 308 -1.84 24.04 -14.32
C PRO A 308 -0.35 23.74 -14.09
N VAL A 309 0.12 23.87 -12.84
CA VAL A 309 1.53 23.63 -12.49
C VAL A 309 1.84 22.13 -12.56
N LEU A 310 0.97 21.27 -12.04
CA LEU A 310 1.13 19.82 -12.15
C LEU A 310 1.14 19.36 -13.62
N VAL A 311 0.27 19.93 -14.48
CA VAL A 311 0.27 19.62 -15.91
C VAL A 311 1.57 20.06 -16.60
N GLN A 312 2.12 21.22 -16.22
CA GLN A 312 3.41 21.67 -16.73
C GLN A 312 4.54 20.68 -16.41
N LEU A 313 4.55 20.10 -15.20
CA LEU A 313 5.56 19.10 -14.81
C LEU A 313 5.50 17.84 -15.69
N LEU A 314 4.31 17.40 -16.12
CA LEU A 314 4.16 16.26 -17.03
C LEU A 314 4.89 16.46 -18.37
N GLY A 315 5.01 17.71 -18.83
CA GLY A 315 5.61 18.06 -20.12
C GLY A 315 7.14 18.02 -20.13
N THR A 316 7.80 17.73 -19.02
CA THR A 316 9.26 17.60 -18.97
C THR A 316 9.71 16.31 -19.69
N THR A 317 10.81 16.35 -20.45
CA THR A 317 11.23 15.21 -21.29
C THR A 317 12.56 14.59 -20.86
N SER A 318 13.25 15.16 -19.89
CA SER A 318 14.49 14.59 -19.35
C SER A 318 14.19 13.35 -18.51
N ALA A 319 14.98 12.29 -18.69
CA ALA A 319 14.89 11.07 -17.90
C ALA A 319 15.06 11.32 -16.39
N GLN A 320 15.79 12.39 -16.02
CA GLN A 320 15.96 12.80 -14.62
C GLN A 320 14.65 13.25 -13.96
N HIS A 321 13.62 13.60 -14.73
CA HIS A 321 12.31 14.05 -14.22
C HIS A 321 11.26 12.95 -14.20
N SER A 322 11.64 11.68 -14.34
CA SER A 322 10.67 10.57 -14.41
C SER A 322 9.86 10.41 -13.11
N THR A 323 10.50 10.54 -11.95
CA THR A 323 9.84 10.48 -10.64
C THR A 323 8.91 11.68 -10.41
N GLU A 324 9.36 12.89 -10.75
CA GLU A 324 8.55 14.11 -10.72
C GLU A 324 7.28 13.98 -11.55
N ARG A 325 7.41 13.51 -12.80
CA ARG A 325 6.28 13.29 -13.69
C ARG A 325 5.32 12.25 -13.15
N ALA A 326 5.85 11.16 -12.62
CA ALA A 326 5.02 10.13 -12.01
C ALA A 326 4.19 10.67 -10.84
N TRP A 327 4.80 11.45 -9.93
CA TRP A 327 4.07 12.06 -8.82
C TRP A 327 3.10 13.16 -9.25
N ALA A 328 3.42 13.93 -10.28
CA ALA A 328 2.48 14.88 -10.87
C ALA A 328 1.27 14.17 -11.49
N ALA A 329 1.48 13.05 -12.19
CA ALA A 329 0.40 12.21 -12.73
C ALA A 329 -0.46 11.62 -11.60
N ALA A 330 0.18 11.07 -10.57
CA ALA A 330 -0.50 10.53 -9.39
C ALA A 330 -1.40 11.59 -8.72
N ALA A 331 -0.87 12.80 -8.52
CA ALA A 331 -1.61 13.90 -7.91
C ALA A 331 -2.83 14.31 -8.74
N LEU A 332 -2.67 14.49 -10.05
CA LEU A 332 -3.78 14.79 -10.97
C LEU A 332 -4.82 13.66 -10.98
N GLY A 333 -4.37 12.40 -11.02
CA GLY A 333 -5.23 11.22 -10.97
C GLY A 333 -6.07 11.17 -9.69
N ARG A 334 -5.47 11.49 -8.54
CA ARG A 334 -6.17 11.50 -7.24
C ARG A 334 -7.13 12.67 -7.10
N LEU A 335 -6.77 13.85 -7.61
CA LEU A 335 -7.68 15.01 -7.68
C LEU A 335 -8.92 14.75 -8.56
N ALA A 336 -8.81 13.83 -9.53
CA ALA A 336 -9.91 13.43 -10.40
C ALA A 336 -10.87 12.42 -9.74
N VAL A 337 -10.47 11.71 -8.68
CA VAL A 337 -11.28 10.64 -8.07
C VAL A 337 -12.61 11.21 -7.56
N ASN A 338 -13.72 10.63 -8.04
CA ASN A 338 -15.10 10.99 -7.65
C ASN A 338 -15.48 12.48 -7.81
N CYS A 339 -14.71 13.26 -8.59
CA CYS A 339 -14.99 14.69 -8.79
C CYS A 339 -15.07 15.06 -10.29
N PRO A 340 -16.29 15.08 -10.88
CA PRO A 340 -16.47 15.42 -12.30
C PRO A 340 -15.92 16.80 -12.69
N LYS A 341 -16.05 17.79 -11.81
CA LYS A 341 -15.53 19.15 -12.05
C LYS A 341 -14.00 19.15 -12.18
N ASN A 342 -13.31 18.42 -11.31
CA ASN A 342 -11.85 18.31 -11.36
C ASN A 342 -11.41 17.54 -12.61
N LYS A 343 -12.11 16.45 -12.97
CA LYS A 343 -11.85 15.69 -14.21
C LYS A 343 -11.89 16.59 -15.44
N GLN A 344 -12.91 17.43 -15.56
CA GLN A 344 -13.05 18.37 -16.66
C GLN A 344 -11.93 19.42 -16.65
N MET A 345 -11.64 20.03 -15.50
CA MET A 345 -10.61 21.07 -15.38
C MET A 345 -9.20 20.55 -15.71
N ILE A 346 -8.86 19.36 -15.24
CA ILE A 346 -7.57 18.72 -15.52
C ILE A 346 -7.43 18.44 -17.02
N ALA A 347 -8.48 17.92 -17.66
CA ALA A 347 -8.49 17.68 -19.09
C ALA A 347 -8.37 18.99 -19.91
N GLN A 348 -9.12 20.03 -19.53
CA GLN A 348 -9.06 21.35 -20.17
C GLN A 348 -7.70 22.04 -19.99
N SER A 349 -6.97 21.71 -18.93
CA SER A 349 -5.60 22.19 -18.71
C SER A 349 -4.57 21.48 -19.60
N GLY A 350 -4.97 20.51 -20.42
CA GLY A 350 -4.11 19.82 -21.38
C GLY A 350 -3.40 18.58 -20.85
N ALA A 351 -3.84 18.00 -19.73
CA ALA A 351 -3.16 16.89 -19.08
C ALA A 351 -3.14 15.58 -19.90
N ILE A 352 -4.13 15.37 -20.77
CA ILE A 352 -4.36 14.05 -21.41
C ILE A 352 -3.21 13.64 -22.33
N GLN A 353 -2.73 14.53 -23.21
CA GLN A 353 -1.68 14.17 -24.17
C GLN A 353 -0.33 13.84 -23.50
N PRO A 354 0.15 14.62 -22.50
CA PRO A 354 1.31 14.24 -21.70
C PRO A 354 1.13 12.87 -21.02
N LEU A 355 -0.01 12.63 -20.36
CA LEU A 355 -0.27 11.34 -19.70
C LEU A 355 -0.25 10.16 -20.70
N VAL A 356 -0.80 10.32 -21.90
CA VAL A 356 -0.72 9.28 -22.94
C VAL A 356 0.73 9.03 -23.38
N THR A 357 1.54 10.08 -23.45
CA THR A 357 2.97 9.94 -23.81
C THR A 357 3.74 9.19 -22.73
N MET A 358 3.44 9.45 -21.46
CA MET A 358 4.06 8.81 -20.29
C MET A 358 3.79 7.30 -20.22
N LEU A 359 2.66 6.81 -20.75
CA LEU A 359 2.38 5.36 -20.85
C LEU A 359 3.45 4.59 -21.62
N LEU A 360 4.14 5.27 -22.54
CA LEU A 360 5.18 4.69 -23.38
C LEU A 360 6.59 4.82 -22.78
N SER A 361 6.69 5.35 -21.56
CA SER A 361 7.96 5.47 -20.85
C SER A 361 8.54 4.10 -20.48
N ASN A 362 9.87 4.01 -20.47
CA ASN A 362 10.59 2.84 -19.95
C ASN A 362 10.68 2.86 -18.41
N HIS A 363 10.21 3.92 -17.75
CA HIS A 363 10.18 4.03 -16.30
C HIS A 363 8.85 3.50 -15.75
N GLU A 364 8.89 2.35 -15.06
CA GLU A 364 7.68 1.62 -14.63
C GLU A 364 6.71 2.49 -13.82
N LEU A 365 7.21 3.25 -12.84
CA LEU A 365 6.39 4.14 -12.02
C LEU A 365 5.69 5.23 -12.85
N GLU A 366 6.33 5.71 -13.91
CA GLU A 366 5.76 6.77 -14.76
C GLU A 366 4.59 6.25 -15.57
N ALA A 367 4.76 5.07 -16.17
CA ALA A 367 3.70 4.41 -16.94
C ALA A 367 2.55 3.94 -16.03
N GLU A 368 2.84 3.46 -14.82
CA GLU A 368 1.84 3.05 -13.84
C GLU A 368 0.96 4.23 -13.37
N GLU A 369 1.58 5.33 -12.94
CA GLU A 369 0.83 6.50 -12.46
C GLU A 369 0.09 7.21 -13.60
N ALA A 370 0.63 7.19 -14.83
CA ALA A 370 -0.09 7.68 -16.01
C ALA A 370 -1.35 6.85 -16.30
N ALA A 371 -1.25 5.51 -16.26
CA ALA A 371 -2.40 4.62 -16.45
C ALA A 371 -3.47 4.85 -15.36
N SER A 372 -3.04 4.96 -14.10
CA SER A 372 -3.91 5.27 -12.97
C SER A 372 -4.64 6.61 -13.15
N ALA A 373 -3.93 7.66 -13.53
CA ALA A 373 -4.50 8.98 -13.77
C ALA A 373 -5.53 8.97 -14.92
N LEU A 374 -5.21 8.33 -16.04
CA LEU A 374 -6.12 8.19 -17.18
C LEU A 374 -7.36 7.34 -16.85
N CYS A 375 -7.21 6.29 -16.03
CA CYS A 375 -8.34 5.53 -15.50
C CYS A 375 -9.29 6.43 -14.70
N ASN A 376 -8.76 7.22 -13.76
CA ASN A 376 -9.59 8.11 -12.93
C ASN A 376 -10.23 9.25 -13.74
N LEU A 377 -9.51 9.80 -14.72
CA LEU A 377 -10.01 10.88 -15.60
C LEU A 377 -11.11 10.40 -16.55
N SER A 378 -11.06 9.15 -17.02
CA SER A 378 -12.05 8.57 -17.94
C SER A 378 -13.30 8.03 -17.24
N ALA A 379 -13.19 7.66 -15.96
CA ALA A 379 -14.28 7.07 -15.20
C ALA A 379 -15.53 7.97 -15.22
N ASN A 380 -16.63 7.48 -15.78
CA ASN A 380 -17.91 8.18 -15.88
C ASN A 380 -17.83 9.62 -16.46
N HIS A 381 -16.91 9.88 -17.41
CA HIS A 381 -16.74 11.22 -18.00
C HIS A 381 -16.54 11.18 -19.53
N GLU A 382 -17.63 11.27 -20.29
CA GLU A 382 -17.62 11.15 -21.77
C GLU A 382 -16.69 12.13 -22.48
N GLY A 383 -16.66 13.40 -22.07
CA GLY A 383 -15.77 14.38 -22.70
C GLY A 383 -14.29 14.04 -22.56
N ASN A 384 -13.91 13.35 -21.48
CA ASN A 384 -12.52 12.97 -21.23
C ASN A 384 -12.19 11.69 -22.01
N LYS A 385 -13.13 10.75 -22.12
CA LYS A 385 -13.00 9.58 -23.00
C LYS A 385 -12.76 10.02 -24.44
N GLN A 386 -13.55 10.97 -24.96
CA GLN A 386 -13.38 11.52 -26.30
C GLN A 386 -12.00 12.17 -26.49
N LEU A 387 -11.55 12.99 -25.53
CA LEU A 387 -10.22 13.60 -25.58
C LEU A 387 -9.09 12.54 -25.56
N MET A 388 -9.26 11.47 -24.79
CA MET A 388 -8.33 10.33 -24.77
C MET A 388 -8.31 9.58 -26.10
N THR A 389 -9.47 9.41 -26.77
CA THR A 389 -9.55 8.85 -28.12
C THR A 389 -8.78 9.72 -29.12
N VAL A 390 -8.99 11.04 -29.08
CA VAL A 390 -8.28 12.00 -29.94
C VAL A 390 -6.77 11.97 -29.69
N ALA A 391 -6.35 11.82 -28.43
CA ALA A 391 -4.96 11.69 -28.02
C ALA A 391 -4.33 10.31 -28.35
N ASN A 392 -5.09 9.39 -28.96
CA ASN A 392 -4.66 8.04 -29.29
C ASN A 392 -4.22 7.21 -28.07
N ALA A 393 -5.00 7.28 -26.98
CA ALA A 393 -4.69 6.60 -25.74
C ALA A 393 -4.80 5.06 -25.83
N ALA A 394 -5.71 4.51 -26.63
CA ALA A 394 -5.99 3.07 -26.64
C ALA A 394 -4.76 2.22 -27.05
N PRO A 395 -4.02 2.52 -28.14
CA PRO A 395 -2.82 1.75 -28.48
C PRO A 395 -1.73 1.80 -27.38
N ALA A 396 -1.57 2.95 -26.73
CA ALA A 396 -0.60 3.10 -25.65
C ALA A 396 -0.99 2.27 -24.42
N LEU A 397 -2.27 2.28 -24.05
CA LEU A 397 -2.80 1.45 -22.95
C LEU A 397 -2.70 -0.04 -23.26
N LEU A 398 -2.97 -0.47 -24.49
CA LEU A 398 -2.81 -1.87 -24.90
C LEU A 398 -1.36 -2.33 -24.76
N LYS A 399 -0.39 -1.50 -25.16
CA LYS A 399 1.04 -1.79 -24.98
C LYS A 399 1.40 -1.99 -23.51
N CYS A 400 0.80 -1.23 -22.58
CA CYS A 400 1.02 -1.40 -21.14
C CYS A 400 0.54 -2.75 -20.59
N LEU A 401 -0.35 -3.46 -21.29
CA LEU A 401 -0.83 -4.79 -20.87
C LEU A 401 0.26 -5.87 -20.94
N GLY A 402 1.27 -5.66 -21.79
CA GLY A 402 2.46 -6.52 -21.90
C GLY A 402 3.57 -6.19 -20.90
N GLY A 403 3.37 -5.21 -20.01
CA GLY A 403 4.34 -4.85 -18.98
C GLY A 403 4.48 -5.89 -17.87
N VAL A 404 5.60 -5.86 -17.14
CA VAL A 404 5.85 -6.78 -16.00
C VAL A 404 5.09 -6.38 -14.73
N SER A 405 4.71 -5.10 -14.58
CA SER A 405 3.97 -4.62 -13.40
C SER A 405 2.49 -5.03 -13.46
N GLN A 406 2.04 -5.82 -12.48
CA GLN A 406 0.63 -6.17 -12.32
C GLN A 406 -0.25 -4.93 -12.09
N LYS A 407 0.24 -3.94 -11.35
CA LYS A 407 -0.49 -2.69 -11.08
C LYS A 407 -0.70 -1.90 -12.37
N GLN A 408 0.35 -1.77 -13.18
CA GLN A 408 0.25 -1.15 -14.50
C GLN A 408 -0.80 -1.84 -15.37
N ARG A 409 -0.79 -3.17 -15.44
CA ARG A 409 -1.78 -3.96 -16.20
C ARG A 409 -3.21 -3.74 -15.70
N ILE A 410 -3.41 -3.67 -14.38
CA ILE A 410 -4.73 -3.42 -13.77
C ILE A 410 -5.24 -2.03 -14.16
N TRP A 411 -4.42 -0.99 -14.00
CA TRP A 411 -4.83 0.37 -14.33
C TRP A 411 -5.07 0.56 -15.83
N ALA A 412 -4.22 -0.03 -16.66
CA ALA A 412 -4.38 0.03 -18.12
C ALA A 412 -5.66 -0.69 -18.58
N THR A 413 -5.93 -1.90 -18.09
CA THR A 413 -7.18 -2.62 -18.40
C THR A 413 -8.41 -1.85 -17.90
N ALA A 414 -8.34 -1.24 -16.71
CA ALA A 414 -9.42 -0.42 -16.17
C ALA A 414 -9.70 0.84 -17.03
N ALA A 415 -8.64 1.50 -17.52
CA ALA A 415 -8.78 2.64 -18.43
C ALA A 415 -9.39 2.23 -19.78
N LEU A 416 -8.96 1.09 -20.34
CA LEU A 416 -9.53 0.53 -21.58
C LEU A 416 -11.02 0.19 -21.39
N PHE A 417 -11.38 -0.43 -20.26
CA PHE A 417 -12.77 -0.69 -19.91
C PHE A 417 -13.61 0.60 -19.87
N ASN A 418 -13.12 1.66 -19.23
CA ASN A 418 -13.80 2.96 -19.21
C ASN A 418 -13.99 3.52 -20.62
N LEU A 419 -12.96 3.41 -21.47
CA LEU A 419 -13.00 3.86 -22.86
C LEU A 419 -13.96 3.04 -23.73
N ALA A 420 -14.18 1.76 -23.44
CA ALA A 420 -15.01 0.85 -24.24
C ALA A 420 -16.51 1.19 -24.23
N SER A 421 -16.92 2.12 -23.37
CA SER A 421 -18.26 2.72 -23.44
C SER A 421 -18.40 3.80 -24.52
N HIS A 422 -17.30 4.23 -25.15
CA HIS A 422 -17.28 5.24 -26.22
C HIS A 422 -17.00 4.57 -27.59
N PRO A 423 -17.93 4.63 -28.57
CA PRO A 423 -17.79 3.90 -29.85
C PRO A 423 -16.50 4.22 -30.62
N ALA A 424 -16.08 5.49 -30.67
CA ALA A 424 -14.84 5.86 -31.36
C ALA A 424 -13.59 5.25 -30.69
N SER A 425 -13.61 5.05 -29.38
CA SER A 425 -12.55 4.32 -28.67
C SER A 425 -12.59 2.83 -28.99
N CYS A 426 -13.78 2.23 -29.12
CA CYS A 426 -13.91 0.82 -29.54
C CYS A 426 -13.26 0.59 -30.91
N HIS A 427 -13.60 1.43 -31.90
CA HIS A 427 -12.99 1.38 -33.22
C HIS A 427 -11.45 1.53 -33.15
N GLN A 428 -10.95 2.46 -32.33
CA GLN A 428 -9.51 2.65 -32.14
C GLN A 428 -8.84 1.44 -31.47
N MET A 429 -9.47 0.84 -30.47
CA MET A 429 -8.99 -0.38 -29.80
C MET A 429 -8.91 -1.56 -30.77
N CYS A 430 -9.96 -1.79 -31.57
CA CYS A 430 -9.99 -2.89 -32.54
C CYS A 430 -8.89 -2.74 -33.59
N ARG A 431 -8.71 -1.53 -34.16
CA ARG A 431 -7.61 -1.22 -35.08
C ARG A 431 -6.21 -1.40 -34.48
N ALA A 432 -6.10 -1.27 -33.16
CA ALA A 432 -4.85 -1.42 -32.43
C ALA A 432 -4.56 -2.86 -31.98
N GLY A 433 -5.37 -3.84 -32.40
CA GLY A 433 -5.17 -5.26 -32.05
C GLY A 433 -5.56 -5.59 -30.61
N ALA A 434 -6.64 -4.97 -30.09
CA ALA A 434 -7.10 -5.21 -28.73
C ALA A 434 -7.39 -6.68 -28.40
N ILE A 435 -7.84 -7.46 -29.39
CA ILE A 435 -8.15 -8.90 -29.22
C ILE A 435 -6.90 -9.67 -28.75
N ASP A 436 -5.76 -9.48 -29.43
CA ASP A 436 -4.49 -10.15 -29.14
C ASP A 436 -3.97 -9.88 -27.72
N HIS A 437 -4.34 -8.73 -27.16
CA HIS A 437 -3.89 -8.30 -25.84
C HIS A 437 -4.88 -8.68 -24.73
N LEU A 438 -6.19 -8.59 -24.99
CA LEU A 438 -7.23 -8.78 -23.98
C LEU A 438 -7.67 -10.24 -23.82
N VAL A 439 -7.68 -11.03 -24.89
CA VAL A 439 -8.08 -12.46 -24.81
C VAL A 439 -7.16 -13.25 -23.88
N PRO A 440 -5.82 -13.09 -23.90
CA PRO A 440 -4.94 -13.76 -22.94
C PRO A 440 -5.23 -13.38 -21.48
N LEU A 441 -5.77 -12.18 -21.21
CA LEU A 441 -6.09 -11.73 -19.86
C LEU A 441 -7.30 -12.43 -19.25
N LEU A 442 -8.13 -13.10 -20.06
CA LEU A 442 -9.24 -13.93 -19.56
C LEU A 442 -8.73 -15.11 -18.71
N CYS A 443 -7.49 -15.53 -18.94
CA CYS A 443 -6.82 -16.59 -18.17
C CYS A 443 -5.85 -16.05 -17.10
N ALA A 444 -5.86 -14.75 -16.80
CA ALA A 444 -4.95 -14.18 -15.81
C ALA A 444 -5.28 -14.68 -14.38
N ASP A 445 -4.27 -14.87 -13.53
CA ASP A 445 -4.47 -15.29 -12.13
C ASP A 445 -5.28 -14.28 -11.31
N THR A 446 -5.22 -13.00 -11.69
CA THR A 446 -5.90 -11.90 -10.99
C THR A 446 -7.35 -11.75 -11.46
N GLY A 447 -8.32 -12.04 -10.59
CA GLY A 447 -9.76 -11.93 -10.91
C GLY A 447 -10.20 -10.55 -11.41
N ARG A 448 -9.63 -9.46 -10.85
CA ARG A 448 -9.87 -8.09 -11.34
C ARG A 448 -9.49 -7.90 -12.81
N LEU A 449 -8.35 -8.44 -13.25
CA LEU A 449 -7.91 -8.36 -14.64
C LEU A 449 -8.85 -9.14 -15.56
N ARG A 450 -9.21 -10.36 -15.17
CA ARG A 450 -10.14 -11.21 -15.94
C ARG A 450 -11.47 -10.49 -16.17
N ARG A 451 -12.07 -9.93 -15.12
CA ARG A 451 -13.34 -9.18 -15.21
C ARG A 451 -13.26 -7.97 -16.11
N GLN A 452 -12.24 -7.14 -15.93
CA GLN A 452 -12.07 -5.92 -16.74
C GLN A 452 -11.82 -6.27 -18.21
N ALA A 453 -11.03 -7.30 -18.49
CA ALA A 453 -10.80 -7.79 -19.84
C ALA A 453 -12.09 -8.32 -20.49
N ALA A 454 -12.84 -9.17 -19.78
CA ALA A 454 -14.11 -9.70 -20.27
C ALA A 454 -15.14 -8.59 -20.55
N ALA A 455 -15.29 -7.62 -19.65
CA ALA A 455 -16.21 -6.51 -19.82
C ALA A 455 -15.81 -5.56 -20.97
N THR A 456 -14.50 -5.37 -21.17
CA THR A 456 -13.96 -4.61 -22.31
C THR A 456 -14.28 -5.34 -23.62
N LEU A 457 -13.96 -6.63 -23.70
CA LEU A 457 -14.25 -7.47 -24.87
C LEU A 457 -15.74 -7.53 -25.19
N ALA A 458 -16.61 -7.60 -24.18
CA ALA A 458 -18.07 -7.58 -24.37
C ALA A 458 -18.54 -6.26 -25.01
N SER A 459 -17.96 -5.15 -24.57
CA SER A 459 -18.26 -3.83 -25.13
C SER A 459 -17.76 -3.67 -26.57
N LEU A 460 -16.59 -4.23 -26.89
CA LEU A 460 -16.06 -4.26 -28.26
C LEU A 460 -16.91 -5.17 -29.17
N ALA A 461 -17.27 -6.36 -28.70
CA ALA A 461 -18.15 -7.32 -29.38
C ALA A 461 -19.53 -6.73 -29.70
N ARG A 462 -20.06 -5.87 -28.83
CA ARG A 462 -21.31 -5.15 -29.07
C ARG A 462 -21.20 -4.10 -30.18
N SER A 463 -20.01 -3.51 -30.36
CA SER A 463 -19.80 -2.40 -31.28
C SER A 463 -19.56 -2.84 -32.73
N GLU A 464 -18.86 -3.95 -32.95
CA GLU A 464 -18.45 -4.40 -34.29
C GLU A 464 -18.66 -5.92 -34.46
N ALA A 465 -19.26 -6.32 -35.58
CA ALA A 465 -19.52 -7.73 -35.86
C ALA A 465 -18.23 -8.52 -36.14
N GLU A 466 -17.28 -7.94 -36.87
CA GLU A 466 -15.98 -8.53 -37.17
C GLU A 466 -15.19 -8.82 -35.88
N THR A 467 -15.30 -7.92 -34.90
CA THR A 467 -14.65 -8.09 -33.59
C THR A 467 -15.17 -9.32 -32.85
N ARG A 468 -16.47 -9.66 -32.98
CA ARG A 468 -17.02 -10.90 -32.38
C ARG A 468 -16.36 -12.14 -32.97
N ALA A 469 -16.26 -12.21 -34.29
CA ALA A 469 -15.61 -13.34 -34.97
C ALA A 469 -14.14 -13.46 -34.53
N GLY A 470 -13.39 -12.36 -34.51
CA GLY A 470 -12.01 -12.35 -34.05
C GLY A 470 -11.82 -12.81 -32.60
N ILE A 471 -12.73 -12.44 -31.69
CA ILE A 471 -12.68 -12.92 -30.29
C ILE A 471 -12.89 -14.43 -30.20
N VAL A 472 -13.80 -14.99 -31.00
CA VAL A 472 -14.03 -16.44 -31.06
C VAL A 472 -12.82 -17.16 -31.67
N GLU A 473 -12.29 -16.66 -32.79
CA GLU A 473 -11.11 -17.21 -33.46
C GLU A 473 -9.85 -17.18 -32.59
N ALA A 474 -9.71 -16.17 -31.72
CA ALA A 474 -8.65 -16.07 -30.73
C ALA A 474 -8.79 -17.07 -29.56
N GLY A 475 -9.81 -17.92 -29.54
CA GLY A 475 -9.98 -18.99 -28.56
C GLY A 475 -10.59 -18.53 -27.23
N ALA A 476 -11.31 -17.40 -27.19
CA ALA A 476 -11.87 -16.87 -25.95
C ALA A 476 -12.96 -17.77 -25.31
N LEU A 477 -13.63 -18.63 -26.08
CA LEU A 477 -14.79 -19.39 -25.59
C LEU A 477 -14.46 -20.33 -24.43
N ASP A 478 -13.32 -21.02 -24.47
CA ASP A 478 -12.94 -21.93 -23.39
C ASP A 478 -12.56 -21.17 -22.11
N ALA A 479 -11.86 -20.03 -22.27
CA ALA A 479 -11.53 -19.14 -21.16
C ALA A 479 -12.80 -18.56 -20.52
N VAL A 480 -13.77 -18.10 -21.33
CA VAL A 480 -15.06 -17.59 -20.85
C VAL A 480 -15.86 -18.67 -20.13
N ARG A 481 -15.88 -19.90 -20.64
CA ARG A 481 -16.53 -21.04 -19.97
C ARG A 481 -15.91 -21.37 -18.62
N ALA A 482 -14.58 -21.31 -18.50
CA ALA A 482 -13.90 -21.48 -17.23
C ALA A 482 -14.24 -20.34 -16.25
N MET A 483 -14.30 -19.10 -16.73
CA MET A 483 -14.67 -17.92 -15.92
C MET A 483 -16.13 -17.97 -15.44
N LEU A 484 -17.05 -18.61 -16.16
CA LEU A 484 -18.44 -18.77 -15.71
C LEU A 484 -18.58 -19.63 -14.44
N LEU A 485 -17.58 -20.46 -14.14
CA LEU A 485 -17.54 -21.30 -12.95
C LEU A 485 -16.87 -20.58 -11.75
N ASP A 486 -16.30 -19.39 -11.98
CA ASP A 486 -15.63 -18.56 -10.97
C ASP A 486 -16.64 -17.63 -10.28
N GLU A 487 -16.69 -17.64 -8.94
CA GLU A 487 -17.61 -16.78 -8.17
C GLU A 487 -17.33 -15.29 -8.39
N GLU A 488 -16.08 -14.92 -8.65
CA GLU A 488 -15.73 -13.51 -8.86
C GLU A 488 -16.10 -13.02 -10.25
N SER A 489 -15.86 -13.81 -11.31
CA SER A 489 -15.85 -13.34 -12.70
C SER A 489 -17.04 -13.75 -13.57
N GLY A 490 -18.00 -14.50 -13.01
CA GLY A 490 -19.08 -15.12 -13.77
C GLY A 490 -20.02 -14.13 -14.48
N VAL A 491 -20.24 -12.94 -13.92
CA VAL A 491 -21.17 -11.94 -14.50
C VAL A 491 -20.61 -11.35 -15.79
N GLU A 492 -19.36 -10.88 -15.78
CA GLU A 492 -18.71 -10.34 -16.96
C GLU A 492 -18.48 -11.43 -18.03
N ALA A 493 -18.18 -12.66 -17.62
CA ALA A 493 -18.09 -13.81 -18.52
C ALA A 493 -19.42 -14.12 -19.22
N ALA A 494 -20.54 -14.09 -18.48
CA ALA A 494 -21.87 -14.29 -19.06
C ALA A 494 -22.23 -13.20 -20.05
N SER A 495 -21.94 -11.94 -19.72
CA SER A 495 -22.17 -10.81 -20.63
C SER A 495 -21.37 -10.94 -21.92
N LEU A 496 -20.08 -11.32 -21.84
CA LEU A 496 -19.28 -11.56 -23.04
C LEU A 496 -19.83 -12.72 -23.87
N LEU A 497 -20.18 -13.84 -23.23
CA LEU A 497 -20.73 -15.00 -23.93
C LEU A 497 -22.03 -14.65 -24.69
N GLU A 498 -22.91 -13.87 -24.08
CA GLU A 498 -24.15 -13.41 -24.72
C GLU A 498 -23.87 -12.59 -25.98
N GLU A 499 -22.92 -11.64 -25.93
CA GLU A 499 -22.57 -10.82 -27.09
C GLU A 499 -21.93 -11.64 -28.23
N LEU A 500 -21.11 -12.64 -27.89
CA LEU A 500 -20.52 -13.55 -28.87
C LEU A 500 -21.59 -14.41 -29.55
N GLN A 501 -22.59 -14.89 -28.81
CA GLN A 501 -23.71 -15.69 -29.34
C GLN A 501 -24.66 -14.90 -30.23
N ARG A 502 -24.77 -13.58 -30.04
CA ARG A 502 -25.56 -12.70 -30.93
C ARG A 502 -25.04 -12.66 -32.37
N GLY A 503 -23.75 -12.95 -32.60
CA GLY A 503 -23.16 -12.99 -33.93
C GLY A 503 -23.50 -14.27 -34.70
N VAL A 504 -23.52 -15.40 -33.99
CA VAL A 504 -23.76 -16.74 -34.58
C VAL A 504 -25.18 -16.89 -35.12
N ARG A 505 -26.18 -16.23 -34.52
CA ARG A 505 -27.56 -16.28 -35.01
C ARG A 505 -27.81 -15.50 -36.31
N LEU A 506 -26.93 -14.56 -36.67
CA LEU A 506 -27.10 -13.75 -37.89
C LEU A 506 -26.45 -14.39 -39.13
N THR A 507 -25.52 -15.32 -38.96
CA THR A 507 -24.90 -16.04 -40.08
C THR A 507 -25.75 -17.20 -40.58
N ASP A 508 -26.52 -17.85 -39.70
CA ASP A 508 -27.38 -18.99 -40.06
C ASP A 508 -28.66 -18.60 -40.83
N GLU A 509 -29.09 -17.32 -40.85
CA GLU A 509 -30.27 -16.88 -41.60
C GLU A 509 -29.95 -16.32 -43.01
N SER A 510 -28.69 -16.39 -43.46
CA SER A 510 -28.27 -15.87 -44.78
C SER A 510 -27.93 -16.94 -45.84
N GLU A 511 -28.08 -18.23 -45.51
CA GLU A 511 -27.85 -19.34 -46.47
C GLU A 511 -29.14 -19.97 -47.04
N ASP A 512 -30.33 -19.47 -46.69
CA ASP A 512 -31.61 -19.92 -47.27
C ASP A 512 -32.35 -18.77 -48.00
N THR A 513 -31.82 -18.35 -49.15
CA THR A 513 -32.62 -17.75 -50.26
C THR A 513 -32.00 -18.02 -51.61
#